data_AF-A0A9Q8UQR7-F1
#
_entry.id   AF-A0A9Q8UQR7-F1
#
_cell.length_a   1.000
_cell.length_b   1.000
_cell.length_c   1.000
_cell.angle_alpha   90.00
_cell.angle_beta   90.00
_cell.angle_gamma   90.00
#
_symmetry.space_group_name_H-M   'P 1'
#
loop_
_entity.id
_entity.type
_entity.pdbx_description
1 polymer ?
#
loop_
_entity_poly.entity_id
_entity_poly.type
_entity_poly.pdbx_seq_one_letter_code
_entity_poly.pdbx_strand_id
1 'polypeptide(L)'
;MAIICEMHTRQLFKSDFEANAETAYRQHYDRIRELLNDQGRSYLEWSVEDGWPPLCEFLNKPVPHGDFPRGNEAAEFESKALDVDPARFESGRRKALSLGIVLTVLVGVVVALF
;
A
#
# COMPACT_ATOMS: atom_id res chain seq x y z
N MET A 1 -11.05 -0.07 -2.83
CA MET A 1 -9.78 0.66 -2.70
C MET A 1 -9.95 1.97 -1.91
N ALA A 2 -10.87 2.86 -2.30
CA ALA A 2 -11.05 4.18 -1.67
C ALA A 2 -11.34 4.17 -0.15
N ILE A 3 -12.14 3.21 0.35
CA ILE A 3 -12.52 3.16 1.78
C ILE A 3 -11.30 2.87 2.70
N ILE A 4 -10.38 2.00 2.26
CA ILE A 4 -9.18 1.66 3.04
C ILE A 4 -8.21 2.85 3.05
N CYS A 5 -8.04 3.53 1.92
CA CYS A 5 -7.25 4.75 1.86
C CYS A 5 -7.81 5.83 2.78
N GLU A 6 -9.12 6.10 2.72
CA GLU A 6 -9.78 7.11 3.56
C GLU A 6 -9.61 6.81 5.07
N MET A 7 -9.77 5.53 5.45
CA MET A 7 -9.59 5.09 6.83
C MET A 7 -8.14 5.32 7.31
N HIS A 8 -7.14 4.93 6.51
CA HIS A 8 -5.74 5.13 6.85
C HIS A 8 -5.39 6.62 6.94
N THR A 9 -5.86 7.45 6.01
CA THR A 9 -5.60 8.89 6.03
C THR A 9 -6.18 9.54 7.29
N ARG A 10 -7.40 9.16 7.69
CA ARG A 10 -8.01 9.66 8.94
C ARG A 10 -7.26 9.19 10.19
N GLN A 11 -7.00 7.90 10.30
CA GLN A 11 -6.46 7.33 11.54
C GLN A 11 -4.99 7.66 11.75
N LEU A 12 -4.18 7.62 10.69
CA LEU A 12 -2.74 7.83 10.80
C LEU A 12 -2.38 9.30 10.64
N PHE A 13 -3.06 10.01 9.73
CA PHE A 13 -2.65 11.36 9.30
C PHE A 13 -3.70 12.43 9.60
N LYS A 14 -4.77 12.13 10.35
CA LYS A 14 -5.84 13.09 10.66
C LYS A 14 -6.46 13.74 9.41
N SER A 15 -6.48 13.02 8.30
CA SER A 15 -6.93 13.48 6.98
C SER A 15 -6.02 14.48 6.27
N ASP A 16 -4.83 14.77 6.80
CA ASP A 16 -3.85 15.67 6.21
C ASP A 16 -2.46 15.00 6.27
N PHE A 17 -2.08 14.36 5.15
CA PHE A 17 -0.85 13.58 5.07
C PHE A 17 0.37 14.49 5.19
N GLU A 18 0.42 15.56 4.43
CA GLU A 18 1.53 16.49 4.35
C GLU A 18 1.85 17.11 5.72
N ALA A 19 0.82 17.46 6.51
CA ALA A 19 1.03 18.03 7.84
C ALA A 19 1.38 16.98 8.92
N ASN A 20 0.90 15.74 8.80
CA ASN A 20 0.95 14.77 9.91
C ASN A 20 1.84 13.54 9.67
N ALA A 21 2.27 13.24 8.44
CA ALA A 21 2.99 12.01 8.11
C ALA A 21 4.29 11.84 8.91
N GLU A 22 5.11 12.90 9.04
CA GLU A 22 6.36 12.83 9.78
C GLU A 22 6.10 12.56 11.28
N THR A 23 5.12 13.25 11.87
CA THR A 23 4.76 13.05 13.27
C THR A 23 4.25 11.64 13.51
N ALA A 24 3.36 11.14 12.64
CA ALA A 24 2.83 9.79 12.72
C ALA A 24 3.94 8.73 12.59
N TYR A 25 4.89 8.95 11.67
CA TYR A 25 6.07 8.09 11.50
C TYR A 25 6.90 8.01 12.79
N ARG A 26 7.27 9.17 13.37
CA ARG A 26 8.09 9.20 14.60
C ARG A 26 7.39 8.52 15.77
N GLN A 27 6.12 8.86 16.00
CA GLN A 27 5.31 8.26 17.07
C GLN A 27 5.18 6.75 16.95
N HIS A 28 5.10 6.23 15.72
CA HIS A 28 5.05 4.79 15.48
C HIS A 28 6.33 4.08 15.95
N TYR A 29 7.49 4.60 15.57
CA TYR A 29 8.78 4.02 15.98
C TYR A 29 9.04 4.16 17.49
N ASP A 30 8.69 5.29 18.08
CA ASP A 30 8.83 5.49 19.54
C ASP A 30 8.00 4.47 20.31
N ARG A 31 6.74 4.24 19.89
CA ARG A 31 5.87 3.23 20.48
C ARG A 31 6.43 1.82 20.33
N ILE A 32 7.05 1.49 19.20
CA ILE A 32 7.68 0.17 19.00
C ILE A 32 8.86 0.00 19.95
N ARG A 33 9.73 1.01 20.11
CA ARG A 33 10.86 0.97 21.04
C ARG A 33 10.39 0.74 22.48
N GLU A 34 9.40 1.53 22.93
CA GLU A 34 8.80 1.39 24.24
C GLU A 34 8.28 -0.04 24.46
N LEU A 35 7.47 -0.56 23.54
CA LEU A 35 6.91 -1.91 23.64
C LEU A 35 7.98 -3.01 23.68
N LEU A 36 9.04 -2.88 22.88
CA LEU A 36 10.12 -3.87 22.84
C LEU A 36 10.97 -3.82 24.12
N ASN A 37 11.25 -2.61 24.63
CA ASN A 37 11.94 -2.42 25.90
C ASN A 37 11.14 -3.00 27.07
N ASP A 38 9.84 -2.71 27.14
CA ASP A 38 8.93 -3.24 28.17
C ASP A 38 8.86 -4.78 28.15
N GLN A 39 8.93 -5.37 26.96
CA GLN A 39 8.96 -6.82 26.78
C GLN A 39 10.35 -7.44 26.98
N GLY A 40 11.39 -6.63 27.19
CA GLY A 40 12.78 -7.09 27.24
C GLY A 40 13.23 -7.79 25.95
N ARG A 41 12.64 -7.43 24.81
CA ARG A 41 13.00 -8.01 23.50
C ARG A 41 14.16 -7.22 22.91
N SER A 42 15.22 -7.93 22.52
CA SER A 42 16.31 -7.34 21.75
C SER A 42 15.84 -6.93 20.35
N TYR A 43 16.27 -5.76 19.89
CA TYR A 43 16.03 -5.24 18.55
C TYR A 43 17.24 -4.47 18.05
N LEU A 44 17.29 -4.29 16.73
CA LEU A 44 18.28 -3.49 16.02
C LEU A 44 17.57 -2.30 15.37
N GLU A 45 18.03 -1.09 15.67
CA GLU A 45 17.70 0.08 14.86
C GLU A 45 18.61 0.10 13.63
N TRP A 46 17.99 -0.04 12.46
CA TRP A 46 18.69 -0.25 11.21
C TRP A 46 17.94 0.42 10.06
N SER A 47 18.69 1.06 9.18
CA SER A 47 18.25 1.66 7.92
C SER A 47 18.86 0.91 6.74
N VAL A 48 18.24 1.01 5.56
CA VAL A 48 18.73 0.30 4.36
C VAL A 48 20.14 0.73 3.95
N GLU A 49 20.52 1.94 4.32
CA GLU A 49 21.85 2.53 4.12
C GLU A 49 22.94 1.87 4.98
N ASP A 50 22.57 1.27 6.12
CA ASP A 50 23.50 0.58 7.02
C ASP A 50 23.99 -0.76 6.45
N GLY A 51 23.24 -1.33 5.50
CA GLY A 51 23.63 -2.51 4.73
C GLY A 51 23.81 -3.78 5.56
N TRP A 52 24.64 -4.70 5.06
CA TRP A 52 24.83 -6.03 5.65
C TRP A 52 25.45 -6.07 7.05
N PRO A 53 26.53 -5.32 7.37
CA PRO A 53 27.33 -5.60 8.55
C PRO A 53 26.56 -5.58 9.88
N PRO A 54 25.82 -4.51 10.24
CA PRO A 54 25.09 -4.48 11.51
C PRO A 54 23.92 -5.47 11.55
N LEU A 55 23.27 -5.73 10.42
CA LEU A 55 22.18 -6.70 10.33
C LEU A 55 22.68 -8.14 10.55
N CYS A 56 23.77 -8.51 9.88
CA CYS A 56 24.36 -9.84 9.99
C CYS A 56 24.91 -10.10 11.40
N GLU A 57 25.54 -9.10 12.03
CA GLU A 57 25.99 -9.15 13.42
C GLU A 57 24.82 -9.43 14.36
N PHE A 58 23.74 -8.65 14.27
CA PHE A 58 22.55 -8.81 15.10
C PHE A 58 21.90 -10.19 14.94
N LEU A 59 21.89 -10.74 13.72
CA LEU A 59 21.32 -12.05 13.42
C LEU A 59 22.28 -13.22 13.68
N ASN A 60 23.52 -12.94 14.09
CA ASN A 60 24.61 -13.92 14.22
C ASN A 60 24.77 -14.78 12.95
N LYS A 61 24.86 -14.12 11.80
CA LYS A 61 25.05 -14.73 10.48
C LYS A 61 26.30 -14.16 9.79
N PRO A 62 26.97 -14.94 8.93
CA PRO A 62 28.05 -14.39 8.11
C PRO A 62 27.50 -13.34 7.14
N VAL A 63 28.32 -12.32 6.84
CA VAL A 63 28.03 -11.35 5.79
C VAL A 63 28.09 -12.06 4.43
N PRO A 64 27.04 -11.98 3.58
CA PRO A 64 27.05 -12.56 2.25
C PRO A 64 28.11 -11.93 1.34
N HIS A 65 28.51 -12.65 0.29
CA HIS A 65 29.33 -12.06 -0.77
C HIS A 65 28.47 -11.17 -1.69
N GLY A 66 28.98 -9.97 -1.99
CA GLY A 66 28.34 -9.00 -2.88
C GLY A 66 27.80 -7.77 -2.15
N ASP A 67 27.33 -6.80 -2.93
CA ASP A 67 26.77 -5.55 -2.40
C ASP A 67 25.40 -5.78 -1.75
N PHE A 68 25.00 -4.87 -0.85
CA PHE A 68 23.65 -4.90 -0.29
C PHE A 68 22.63 -4.69 -1.42
N PRO A 69 21.58 -5.53 -1.52
CA PRO A 69 20.65 -5.48 -2.64
C PRO A 69 19.91 -4.14 -2.66
N ARG A 70 19.80 -3.58 -3.87
CA ARG A 70 19.01 -2.39 -4.15
C ARG A 70 17.89 -2.77 -5.12
N GLY A 71 16.68 -2.32 -4.80
CA GLY A 71 15.49 -2.50 -5.62
C GLY A 71 14.32 -1.79 -4.95
N ASN A 72 13.19 -1.68 -5.63
CA ASN A 72 12.04 -0.91 -5.15
C ASN A 72 12.39 0.59 -5.00
N GLU A 73 13.25 1.10 -5.89
CA GLU A 73 13.62 2.52 -5.90
C GLU A 73 12.43 3.37 -6.36
N ALA A 74 12.29 4.60 -5.84
CA ALA A 74 11.18 5.49 -6.18
C ALA A 74 11.05 5.72 -7.70
N ALA A 75 12.18 5.81 -8.41
CA ALA A 75 12.21 5.95 -9.87
C ALA A 75 11.54 4.77 -10.61
N GLU A 76 11.57 3.56 -10.05
CA GLU A 76 10.89 2.39 -10.64
C GLU A 76 9.36 2.54 -10.62
N PHE A 77 8.82 3.30 -9.67
CA PHE A 77 7.39 3.53 -9.49
C PHE A 77 6.83 4.65 -10.33
N GLU A 78 7.65 5.60 -10.78
CA GLU A 78 7.22 6.67 -11.68
C GLU A 78 6.61 6.11 -12.98
N SER A 79 7.12 4.95 -13.44
CA SER A 79 6.58 4.23 -14.60
C SER A 79 5.26 3.49 -14.36
N LYS A 80 4.90 3.19 -13.10
CA LYS A 80 3.73 2.32 -12.75
C LYS A 80 2.60 3.07 -12.04
N ALA A 81 2.87 4.22 -11.45
CA ALA A 81 1.87 5.00 -10.70
C ALA A 81 0.75 5.57 -11.59
N LEU A 82 0.95 5.60 -12.92
CA LEU A 82 0.00 6.14 -13.89
C LEU A 82 -0.63 5.11 -14.82
N ASP A 83 -0.24 3.83 -14.74
CA ASP A 83 -0.90 2.76 -15.50
C ASP A 83 -2.21 2.35 -14.81
N VAL A 84 -3.14 3.31 -14.76
CA VAL A 84 -4.55 3.00 -14.84
C VAL A 84 -4.74 2.27 -16.17
N ASP A 85 -4.65 0.94 -16.15
CA ASP A 85 -4.85 0.12 -17.35
C ASP A 85 -6.19 0.50 -18.01
N PRO A 86 -6.17 1.25 -19.13
CA PRO A 86 -7.39 1.77 -19.73
C PRO A 86 -8.28 0.63 -20.21
N ALA A 87 -7.71 -0.55 -20.48
CA ALA A 87 -8.45 -1.74 -20.87
C ALA A 87 -9.35 -2.27 -19.74
N ARG A 88 -8.95 -2.09 -18.46
CA ARG A 88 -9.79 -2.45 -17.30
C ARG A 88 -11.01 -1.53 -17.18
N PHE A 89 -10.81 -0.22 -17.39
CA PHE A 89 -11.92 0.75 -17.37
C PHE A 89 -12.89 0.52 -18.53
N GLU A 90 -12.39 0.30 -19.74
CA GLU A 90 -13.22 0.05 -20.92
C GLU A 90 -14.02 -1.27 -20.80
N SER A 91 -13.40 -2.32 -20.31
CA SER A 91 -14.06 -3.61 -20.05
C SER A 91 -15.20 -3.47 -19.03
N GLY A 92 -15.00 -2.68 -17.98
CA GLY A 92 -16.04 -2.37 -16.99
C GLY A 92 -17.22 -1.61 -17.61
N ARG A 93 -16.92 -0.56 -18.38
CA ARG A 93 -17.93 0.25 -19.09
C ARG A 93 -18.76 -0.58 -20.06
N ARG A 94 -18.13 -1.46 -20.84
CA ARG A 94 -18.83 -2.32 -21.82
C ARG A 94 -19.79 -3.30 -21.15
N LYS A 95 -19.38 -3.91 -20.04
CA LYS A 95 -20.23 -4.81 -19.25
C LYS A 95 -21.42 -4.07 -18.64
N ALA A 96 -21.21 -2.88 -18.09
CA ALA A 96 -22.27 -2.05 -17.54
C ALA A 96 -23.30 -1.65 -18.61
N LEU A 97 -22.84 -1.23 -19.80
CA LEU A 97 -23.70 -0.91 -20.93
C LEU A 97 -24.53 -2.13 -21.37
N SER A 98 -23.89 -3.30 -21.53
CA SER A 98 -24.61 -4.52 -21.90
C SER A 98 -25.67 -4.93 -20.88
N LEU A 99 -25.36 -4.79 -19.58
CA LEU A 99 -26.30 -5.10 -18.50
C LEU A 99 -27.49 -4.13 -18.52
N GLY A 100 -27.24 -2.84 -18.72
CA GLY A 100 -28.28 -1.83 -18.84
C GLY A 100 -29.22 -2.10 -20.02
N ILE A 101 -28.67 -2.46 -21.19
CA ILE A 101 -29.48 -2.82 -22.37
C ILE A 101 -30.36 -4.03 -22.06
N VAL A 102 -29.80 -5.09 -21.49
CA VAL A 102 -30.56 -6.31 -21.13
C VAL A 102 -31.68 -6.00 -20.14
N LEU A 103 -31.41 -5.21 -19.09
CA LEU A 103 -32.43 -4.78 -18.13
C LEU A 103 -33.54 -3.97 -18.79
N THR A 104 -33.19 -3.04 -19.68
CA THR A 104 -34.16 -2.21 -20.39
C THR A 104 -35.07 -3.06 -21.29
N VAL A 105 -34.49 -4.01 -22.03
CA VAL A 105 -35.25 -4.95 -22.87
C VAL A 105 -36.16 -5.85 -22.02
N LEU A 106 -35.66 -6.38 -20.90
CA LEU A 106 -36.45 -7.20 -19.98
C LEU A 106 -37.64 -6.43 -19.42
N VAL A 107 -37.44 -5.20 -18.96
CA VAL A 107 -38.53 -4.34 -18.47
C VAL A 107 -39.55 -4.09 -19.58
N GLY A 108 -39.11 -3.78 -20.80
CA GLY A 108 -40.01 -3.59 -21.94
C GLY A 108 -40.84 -4.82 -22.28
N VAL A 109 -40.23 -6.02 -22.25
CA VAL A 109 -40.93 -7.29 -22.47
C VAL A 109 -41.95 -7.55 -21.35
N VAL A 110 -41.58 -7.33 -20.09
CA VAL A 110 -42.50 -7.47 -18.95
C VAL A 110 -43.68 -6.53 -19.09
N VAL A 111 -43.46 -5.24 -19.37
CA VAL A 111 -44.52 -4.25 -19.56
C VAL A 111 -45.43 -4.59 -20.74
N ALA A 112 -44.93 -5.22 -21.79
CA ALA A 112 -45.75 -5.63 -22.95
C ALA A 112 -46.59 -6.89 -22.69
N LEU A 113 -46.27 -7.67 -21.65
CA LEU A 113 -46.95 -8.93 -21.29
C LEU A 113 -48.00 -8.78 -20.18
N PHE A 114 -48.12 -7.60 -19.57
CA PHE A 114 -49.11 -7.25 -18.55
C PHE A 114 -49.99 -6.08 -19.03
#